data_AF-A0A2G4SJT4-F1
#
_entry.id   AF-A0A2G4SJT4-F1
#
_cell.length_a   1.000
_cell.length_b   1.000
_cell.length_c   1.000
_cell.angle_alpha   90.00
_cell.angle_beta   90.00
_cell.angle_gamma   90.00
#
_symmetry.space_group_name_H-M   'P 1'
#
loop_
_entity.id
_entity.type
_entity.pdbx_description
1 polymer ?
#
loop_
_entity_poly.entity_id
_entity_poly.type
_entity_poly.pdbx_seq_one_letter_code
_entity_poly.pdbx_strand_id
1 'polypeptide(L)' 'MPPPQRPKLTTTVWEDEGTICYQVDAKSVCVARRQDNDMINGTKLLNVVGMSRGKRDGILKNEKGRVVVKVGAMHLKGVW' A
#
# COMPACT_ATOMS: atom_id res chain seq x y z
N MET A 1 5.48 -22.28 -20.18
CA MET A 1 5.13 -21.36 -19.08
C MET A 1 4.47 -20.14 -19.68
N PRO A 2 3.45 -19.53 -19.05
CA PRO A 2 2.91 -18.25 -19.51
C PRO A 2 4.01 -17.18 -19.45
N PRO A 3 4.05 -16.23 -20.39
CA PRO A 3 4.99 -15.12 -20.31
C PRO A 3 4.75 -14.33 -19.01
N PRO A 4 5.81 -13.78 -18.39
CA PRO A 4 5.64 -12.93 -17.21
C PRO A 4 4.75 -11.74 -17.59
N GLN A 5 3.55 -11.67 -17.00
CA GLN A 5 2.69 -10.51 -17.16
C GLN A 5 3.42 -9.30 -16.60
N ARG A 6 3.58 -8.25 -17.41
CA ARG A 6 4.07 -6.97 -16.93
C ARG A 6 3.10 -6.45 -15.86
N PRO A 7 3.59 -6.04 -14.68
CA PRO A 7 2.74 -5.41 -13.68
C PRO A 7 2.03 -4.20 -14.30
N LYS A 8 0.70 -4.14 -14.18
CA LYS A 8 -0.06 -2.96 -14.60
C LYS A 8 0.12 -1.89 -13.54
N LEU A 9 0.62 -0.74 -13.96
CA LEU A 9 0.73 0.46 -13.13
C LEU A 9 -0.54 1.30 -13.32
N THR A 10 -1.23 1.59 -12.22
CA THR A 10 -2.39 2.49 -12.20
C THR A 10 -2.02 3.76 -11.46
N THR A 11 -2.47 4.92 -11.96
CA THR A 11 -2.26 6.22 -11.31
C THR A 11 -3.60 6.80 -10.90
N THR A 12 -3.75 7.18 -9.64
CA THR A 12 -5.01 7.66 -9.06
C THR A 12 -4.76 8.88 -8.18
N VAL A 13 -5.66 9.86 -8.22
CA VAL A 13 -5.62 11.00 -7.28
C VAL A 13 -6.15 10.56 -5.92
N TRP A 14 -5.39 10.84 -4.86
CA TRP A 14 -5.83 10.73 -3.49
C TRP A 14 -6.27 12.11 -3.00
N GLU A 15 -7.54 12.40 -3.18
CA GLU A 15 -8.13 13.73 -2.93
C GLU A 15 -7.96 14.16 -1.47
N ASP A 16 -8.24 13.28 -0.51
CA ASP A 16 -8.13 13.58 0.94
C ASP A 16 -6.75 14.08 1.35
N GLU A 17 -5.69 13.58 0.70
CA GLU A 17 -4.29 13.93 1.00
C GLU A 17 -3.71 14.91 -0.04
N GLY A 18 -4.48 15.29 -1.06
CA GLY A 18 -4.03 16.20 -2.12
C GLY A 18 -2.83 15.69 -2.92
N THR A 19 -2.68 14.37 -3.09
CA THR A 19 -1.50 13.75 -3.74
C THR A 19 -1.90 12.72 -4.79
N ILE A 20 -0.93 12.28 -5.60
CA ILE A 20 -1.11 11.19 -6.57
C ILE A 20 -0.59 9.89 -5.95
N CYS A 21 -1.31 8.78 -6.18
CA CYS A 21 -0.88 7.43 -5.86
C CYS A 21 -0.57 6.62 -7.11
N TYR A 22 0.55 5.91 -7.06
CA TYR A 22 0.95 4.89 -8.03
C TYR A 22 0.66 3.50 -7.45
N GLN A 23 -0.08 2.69 -8.18
CA GLN A 23 -0.64 1.44 -7.69
C GLN A 23 -0.22 0.26 -8.57
N VAL A 24 0.09 -0.87 -7.93
CA VAL A 24 0.36 -2.13 -8.61
C VAL A 24 -0.36 -3.26 -7.89
N ASP A 25 -0.91 -4.19 -8.67
CA ASP A 25 -1.51 -5.42 -8.15
C ASP A 25 -0.46 -6.53 -8.10
N ALA A 26 -0.25 -7.08 -6.90
CA ALA A 26 0.67 -8.18 -6.66
C ALA A 26 0.01 -9.21 -5.74
N LYS A 27 -0.04 -10.48 -6.16
CA LYS A 27 -0.64 -11.58 -5.39
C LYS A 27 -2.04 -11.23 -4.83
N SER A 28 -2.88 -10.64 -5.69
CA SER A 28 -4.25 -10.19 -5.36
C SER A 28 -4.32 -9.07 -4.31
N VAL A 29 -3.23 -8.34 -4.09
CA VAL A 29 -3.17 -7.17 -3.21
C VAL A 29 -2.75 -5.96 -4.03
N CYS A 30 -3.55 -4.90 -3.97
CA CYS A 30 -3.20 -3.59 -4.52
C CYS A 30 -2.27 -2.87 -3.52
N VAL A 31 -1.04 -2.57 -3.93
CA VAL A 31 -0.05 -1.79 -3.17
C VAL A 31 0.09 -0.42 -3.81
N ALA A 32 0.14 0.63 -2.98
CA ALA A 32 0.20 2.01 -3.41
C ALA A 32 1.44 2.73 -2.84
N ARG A 33 2.04 3.61 -3.64
CA ARG A 33 3.06 4.61 -3.26
C ARG A 33 2.52 6.00 -3.56
N ARG A 34 2.67 6.95 -2.64
CA ARG A 34 2.30 8.36 -2.87
C ARG A 34 3.44 9.16 -3.49
N GLN A 35 3.11 10.13 -4.32
CA GLN A 35 4.03 10.86 -5.21
C GLN A 35 4.81 11.98 -4.51
N ASP A 36 4.25 12.54 -3.44
CA ASP A 36 4.74 13.73 -2.75
C ASP A 36 5.85 13.44 -1.72
N ASN A 37 5.84 12.26 -1.10
CA ASN A 37 6.82 11.91 -0.06
C ASN A 37 7.32 10.46 -0.12
N ASP A 38 7.01 9.74 -1.20
CA ASP A 38 7.46 8.38 -1.47
C ASP A 38 7.02 7.30 -0.49
N MET A 39 6.12 7.60 0.46
CA MET A 39 5.59 6.58 1.37
C MET A 39 4.83 5.49 0.61
N ILE A 40 4.97 4.26 1.09
CA ILE A 40 4.30 3.08 0.58
C ILE A 40 3.34 2.58 1.65
N ASN A 41 2.14 2.15 1.25
CA ASN A 41 1.22 1.52 2.19
C ASN A 41 1.79 0.19 2.72
N GLY A 42 2.47 0.25 3.87
CA GLY A 42 3.12 -0.89 4.52
C GLY A 42 2.15 -2.00 4.90
N THR A 43 0.88 -1.66 5.17
CA THR A 43 -0.16 -2.68 5.42
C THR A 43 -0.40 -3.54 4.18
N LYS A 44 -0.52 -2.94 3.00
CA LYS A 44 -0.71 -3.69 1.75
C LYS A 44 0.56 -4.45 1.38
N LEU A 45 1.73 -3.84 1.52
CA LEU A 45 3.01 -4.49 1.22
C LEU A 45 3.21 -5.78 2.05
N LEU A 46 2.92 -5.75 3.35
CA LEU A 46 3.06 -6.92 4.21
C LEU A 46 1.98 -7.99 3.94
N ASN A 47 0.82 -7.61 3.41
CA ASN A 47 -0.18 -8.60 2.98
C ASN A 47 0.28 -9.36 1.71
N VAL A 48 1.03 -8.73 0.80
CA VAL A 48 1.59 -9.40 -0.39
C VAL A 48 2.46 -10.60 -0.01
N VAL A 49 3.21 -10.51 1.09
CA VAL A 49 4.07 -11.60 1.58
C VAL A 49 3.33 -12.62 2.44
N GLY A 50 2.01 -12.48 2.63
CA GLY A 50 1.21 -13.40 3.44
C GLY A 50 1.46 -13.27 4.94
N MET A 51 1.89 -12.10 5.42
CA MET A 51 2.15 -11.85 6.83
C MET A 51 0.87 -12.03 7.67
N SER A 52 0.95 -12.72 8.81
CA SER A 52 -0.18 -12.79 9.73
C SER A 52 -0.50 -11.41 10.31
N ARG A 53 -1.78 -11.19 10.66
CA ARG A 53 -2.25 -9.91 11.21
C ARG A 53 -1.42 -9.44 12.42
N GLY A 54 -1.22 -10.31 13.42
CA GLY A 54 -0.49 -9.96 14.64
C GLY A 54 0.96 -9.56 14.36
N LYS A 55 1.66 -10.30 13.49
CA LYS A 55 3.05 -9.99 13.11
C LYS A 55 3.15 -8.70 12.32
N ARG A 56 2.24 -8.50 11.35
CA ARG A 56 2.14 -7.25 10.57
C ARG A 56 1.90 -6.04 11.48
N ASP A 57 0.91 -6.13 12.36
CA ASP A 57 0.54 -5.02 13.25
C ASP A 57 1.69 -4.71 14.23
N GLY A 58 2.42 -5.74 14.68
CA GLY A 58 3.64 -5.58 15.49
C GLY A 58 4.79 -4.87 14.77
N ILE A 59 5.03 -5.18 13.49
CA ILE A 59 6.04 -4.48 12.67
C ILE A 59 5.63 -3.03 12.48
N LEU A 60 4.41 -2.80 11.98
CA LEU A 60 3.93 -1.45 11.63
C LEU A 60 3.79 -0.55 12.86
N LYS A 61 3.46 -1.09 14.05
CA LYS A 61 3.41 -0.31 15.30
C LYS A 61 4.78 0.21 15.75
N ASN A 62 5.88 -0.29 15.20
CA ASN A 62 7.22 0.18 15.52
C ASN A 62 7.87 0.96 14.38
N GLU A 63 7.21 1.09 13.23
CA GLU A 63 7.72 1.88 12.12
C GLU A 63 7.74 3.36 12.48
N LYS A 64 8.88 4.02 12.22
CA LYS A 64 9.12 5.42 12.58
C LYS A 64 8.45 6.32 11.54
N GLY A 65 7.82 7.40 12.01
CA GLY A 65 7.15 8.34 11.10
C GLY A 65 5.90 7.77 10.41
N ARG A 66 5.40 6.61 10.86
CA ARG A 66 4.20 6.00 10.28
C ARG A 66 3.00 6.93 10.32
N VAL A 67 2.17 6.86 9.30
CA VAL A 67 0.88 7.56 9.21
C VAL A 67 -0.24 6.54 9.14
N VAL A 68 -1.26 6.69 10.00
CA VAL A 68 -2.38 5.73 10.06
C VAL A 68 -3.61 6.32 9.38
N VAL A 69 -4.00 5.74 8.25
CA VAL A 69 -5.18 6.12 7.48
C VAL A 69 -6.31 5.11 7.74
N LYS A 70 -7.35 5.56 8.45
CA LYS A 70 -8.48 4.71 8.89
C LYS A 70 -9.73 4.85 8.03
N VAL A 71 -9.90 6.02 7.40
CA VAL A 71 -11.08 6.40 6.60
C VAL A 71 -10.63 6.61 5.14
N GLY A 72 -11.57 6.67 4.19
CA GLY A 72 -11.29 6.82 2.76
C GLY A 72 -11.35 5.50 1.98
N ALA A 73 -10.76 5.49 0.77
CA ALA A 73 -10.81 4.35 -0.14
C ALA A 73 -10.13 3.10 0.44
N MET A 74 -10.76 1.91 0.30
CA MET A 74 -10.31 0.67 0.93
C MET A 74 -8.86 0.27 0.58
N HIS A 75 -8.43 0.57 -0.64
CA HIS A 75 -7.08 0.27 -1.11
C HIS A 75 -6.03 1.28 -0.58
N LEU A 76 -6.46 2.43 -0.07
CA LEU A 76 -5.59 3.44 0.56
C LEU A 76 -5.61 3.36 2.10
N LYS A 77 -6.60 2.71 2.72
CA LYS A 77 -6.58 2.46 4.18
C LYS A 77 -5.37 1.63 4.60
N GLY A 78 -4.81 1.95 5.76
CA GLY A 78 -3.69 1.23 6.36
C GLY A 78 -2.69 2.15 7.06
N VAL A 79 -1.61 1.54 7.51
CA VAL A 79 -0.40 2.24 7.90
C VAL A 79 0.44 2.49 6.64
N TRP A 80 0.74 3.76 6.42
CA TRP A 80 1.70 4.27 5.45
C TRP A 80 3.01 4.61 6.13
#